data_AF-A0A1Y1KEN0-F1
#
_entry.id   AF-A0A1Y1KEN0-F1
#
_cell.length_a   1.000
_cell.length_b   1.000
_cell.length_c   1.000
_cell.angle_alpha   90.00
_cell.angle_beta   90.00
_cell.angle_gamma   90.00
#
_symmetry.space_group_name_H-M   'P 1'
#
loop_
_entity.id
_entity.type
_entity.pdbx_description
1 polymer ?
#
loop_
_entity_poly.entity_id
_entity_poly.type
_entity_poly.pdbx_seq_one_letter_code
_entity_poly.pdbx_strand_id
1 'polypeptide(L)'
;MPPKKADKGGGAAKKPSATKQVEDKTFGMKNKKGAVAKKQIAQMTSNLKNGVSPEEKKKQAEKAQREKEKKAAEDAKRETELLLNKPAQIQKIPFGVDPKTVLCIFFKKGDCEKGKKCKFSHDPNIERKTEKKNLYADTRGQEEEEKKKQETSAEWDEEQLRKVVLSKKGNQKTTTDKVCKFFISAIEDGKYGWFWVCPNGGDKCMYRHALPPGFVLKTKEQRAAEKALMDKSPLKTLTLEDFLESERHKLTGTLTPVTPETFAKWKKERLDKKAAEEQLRKAKENTGRALFESGKWRDEDDSEDDDDDDAWNIENLRQETEALRETREEQRLATIHGGEAPLTEPAESDDIEEQAGQVAEAG
;
A
#
# COMPACT_ATOMS: atom_id res chain seq x y z
N MET A 1 -81.14 -13.38 1.34
CA MET A 1 -82.14 -12.34 1.02
C MET A 1 -81.44 -11.02 0.77
N PRO A 2 -81.39 -10.55 -0.49
CA PRO A 2 -80.98 -9.20 -0.85
C PRO A 2 -82.12 -8.20 -0.60
N PRO A 3 -81.88 -7.00 -0.05
CA PRO A 3 -82.87 -5.95 -0.10
C PRO A 3 -82.88 -5.31 -1.50
N LYS A 4 -84.02 -5.50 -2.15
CA LYS A 4 -84.44 -4.95 -3.45
C LYS A 4 -85.19 -3.63 -3.23
N LYS A 5 -85.15 -2.78 -4.26
CA LYS A 5 -86.03 -1.62 -4.62
C LYS A 5 -85.24 -0.29 -4.68
N ALA A 6 -85.42 0.60 -5.66
CA ALA A 6 -86.47 0.75 -6.66
C ALA A 6 -85.93 1.41 -7.94
N ASP A 7 -86.47 0.94 -9.07
CA ASP A 7 -86.60 1.69 -10.31
C ASP A 7 -87.64 2.81 -10.12
N LYS A 8 -87.33 4.03 -10.60
CA LYS A 8 -88.26 4.87 -11.36
C LYS A 8 -87.55 6.12 -11.89
N GLY A 9 -87.67 6.28 -13.20
CA GLY A 9 -87.14 7.41 -13.96
C GLY A 9 -87.77 8.76 -13.60
N GLY A 10 -87.04 9.80 -14.00
CA GLY A 10 -87.49 11.18 -14.01
C GLY A 10 -86.47 11.99 -14.80
N GLY A 11 -86.80 12.33 -16.04
CA GLY A 11 -85.99 13.15 -16.90
C GLY A 11 -85.68 14.50 -16.26
N ALA A 12 -84.42 14.71 -15.90
CA ALA A 12 -83.87 16.03 -15.66
C ALA A 12 -82.94 16.33 -16.83
N ALA A 13 -83.40 17.20 -17.74
CA ALA A 13 -82.60 17.75 -18.81
C ALA A 13 -81.28 18.30 -18.23
N LYS A 14 -80.18 17.55 -18.41
CA LYS A 14 -78.82 18.07 -18.18
C LYS A 14 -78.67 19.25 -19.12
N LYS A 15 -78.67 20.47 -18.56
CA LYS A 15 -78.28 21.67 -19.31
C LYS A 15 -76.95 21.36 -20.02
N PRO A 16 -76.89 21.44 -21.35
CA PRO A 16 -75.66 21.12 -22.08
C PRO A 16 -74.54 22.02 -21.57
N SER A 17 -73.37 21.44 -21.27
CA SER A 17 -72.18 22.19 -20.87
C SER A 17 -71.90 23.32 -21.86
N ALA A 18 -71.44 24.48 -21.37
CA ALA A 18 -71.22 25.68 -22.19
C ALA A 18 -70.46 25.41 -23.51
N THR A 19 -69.52 24.46 -23.52
CA THR A 19 -68.79 24.00 -24.72
C THR A 19 -69.70 23.39 -25.79
N LYS A 20 -70.70 22.59 -25.40
CA LYS A 20 -71.67 21.99 -26.32
C LYS A 20 -72.68 23.03 -26.83
N GLN A 21 -73.03 24.03 -26.01
CA GLN A 21 -73.85 25.16 -26.45
C GLN A 21 -73.12 26.09 -27.42
N VAL A 22 -71.80 26.25 -27.25
CA VAL A 22 -70.93 26.95 -28.20
C VAL A 22 -70.86 26.20 -29.51
N GLU A 23 -70.65 24.88 -29.48
CA GLU A 23 -70.55 24.05 -30.67
C GLU A 23 -71.84 24.10 -31.50
N ASP A 24 -73.00 24.03 -30.85
CA ASP A 24 -74.32 24.05 -31.49
C ASP A 24 -74.68 25.44 -32.07
N LYS A 25 -74.45 26.53 -31.31
CA LYS A 25 -74.66 27.92 -31.79
C LYS A 25 -73.65 28.38 -32.84
N THR A 26 -72.50 27.71 -32.96
CA THR A 26 -71.47 28.04 -33.95
C THR A 26 -71.39 27.05 -35.11
N PHE A 27 -72.16 25.95 -35.08
CA PHE A 27 -72.15 24.89 -36.10
C PHE A 27 -72.52 25.41 -37.49
N GLY A 28 -73.59 26.22 -37.59
CA GLY A 28 -74.04 26.80 -38.87
C GLY A 28 -73.17 27.95 -39.41
N MET A 29 -72.33 28.57 -38.55
CA MET A 29 -71.52 29.73 -38.91
C MET A 29 -70.09 29.35 -39.35
N LYS A 30 -69.66 28.11 -39.05
CA LYS A 30 -68.31 27.59 -39.36
C LYS A 30 -68.08 27.28 -40.85
N ASN A 31 -69.15 27.04 -41.62
CA ASN A 31 -69.07 26.79 -43.07
C ASN A 31 -69.06 28.08 -43.92
N LYS A 32 -69.22 29.26 -43.32
CA LYS A 32 -69.15 30.55 -44.03
C LYS A 32 -67.73 31.12 -43.85
N LYS A 33 -66.89 31.03 -44.89
CA LYS A 33 -65.48 31.49 -44.90
C LYS A 33 -65.32 33.02 -44.89
N GLY A 34 -66.02 33.73 -44.01
CA GLY A 34 -65.92 35.18 -43.85
C GLY A 34 -65.13 35.57 -42.60
N ALA A 35 -64.20 36.51 -42.72
CA ALA A 35 -63.43 37.05 -41.57
C ALA A 35 -64.35 37.60 -40.46
N VAL A 36 -65.53 38.13 -40.85
CA VAL A 36 -66.56 38.64 -39.93
C VAL A 36 -67.20 37.52 -39.10
N ALA A 37 -67.52 36.38 -39.73
CA ALA A 37 -68.07 35.22 -39.03
C ALA A 37 -67.05 34.63 -38.03
N LYS A 38 -65.76 34.58 -38.40
CA LYS A 38 -64.68 34.16 -37.48
C LYS A 38 -64.56 35.11 -36.28
N LYS A 39 -64.63 36.43 -36.50
CA LYS A 39 -64.60 37.43 -35.41
C LYS A 39 -65.83 37.31 -34.49
N GLN A 40 -67.02 37.07 -35.03
CA GLN A 40 -68.23 36.84 -34.23
C GLN A 40 -68.17 35.54 -33.43
N ILE A 41 -67.66 34.45 -34.01
CA ILE A 41 -67.43 33.19 -33.27
C ILE A 41 -66.41 33.42 -32.16
N ALA A 42 -65.30 34.12 -32.44
CA ALA A 42 -64.31 34.47 -31.43
C ALA A 42 -64.92 35.31 -30.29
N GLN A 43 -65.74 36.32 -30.61
CA GLN A 43 -66.42 37.18 -29.64
C GLN A 43 -67.47 36.42 -28.82
N MET A 44 -68.23 35.50 -29.43
CA MET A 44 -69.16 34.64 -28.69
C MET A 44 -68.42 33.65 -27.76
N THR A 45 -67.28 33.09 -28.21
CA THR A 45 -66.46 32.22 -27.37
C THR A 45 -65.78 32.97 -26.22
N SER A 46 -65.35 34.22 -26.42
CA SER A 46 -64.78 35.04 -25.35
C SER A 46 -65.82 35.44 -24.32
N ASN A 47 -67.03 35.80 -24.76
CA ASN A 47 -68.13 36.16 -23.85
C ASN A 47 -68.57 34.98 -22.97
N LEU A 48 -68.57 33.76 -23.52
CA LEU A 48 -68.92 32.54 -22.77
C LEU A 48 -67.80 32.06 -21.84
N LYS A 49 -66.53 32.22 -22.21
CA LYS A 49 -65.38 31.99 -21.29
C LYS A 49 -65.37 32.99 -20.13
N ASN A 50 -65.85 34.21 -20.37
CA ASN A 50 -65.92 35.25 -19.36
C ASN A 50 -67.11 35.07 -18.39
N GLY A 51 -68.17 34.36 -18.78
CA GLY A 51 -69.36 34.12 -17.96
C GLY A 51 -69.26 33.01 -16.90
N VAL A 52 -68.09 32.38 -16.72
CA VAL A 52 -67.85 31.38 -15.66
C VAL A 52 -67.64 32.10 -14.32
N SER A 53 -68.28 31.61 -13.25
CA SER A 53 -68.15 32.17 -11.89
C SER A 53 -66.67 32.28 -11.48
N PRO A 54 -66.26 33.36 -10.79
CA PRO A 54 -64.87 33.55 -10.35
C PRO A 54 -64.32 32.36 -9.54
N GLU A 55 -65.17 31.62 -8.84
CA GLU A 55 -64.79 30.41 -8.09
C GLU A 55 -64.44 29.22 -9.00
N GLU A 56 -65.18 29.03 -10.10
CA GLU A 56 -64.90 27.96 -11.06
C GLU A 56 -63.64 28.25 -11.88
N LYS A 57 -63.34 29.53 -12.17
CA LYS A 57 -62.07 29.94 -12.80
C LYS A 57 -60.87 29.66 -11.89
N LYS A 58 -60.98 29.93 -10.58
CA LYS A 58 -59.94 29.59 -9.61
C LYS A 58 -59.72 28.07 -9.53
N LYS A 59 -60.78 27.27 -9.49
CA LYS A 59 -60.71 25.80 -9.44
C LYS A 59 -60.13 25.17 -10.71
N GLN A 60 -60.38 25.75 -11.89
CA GLN A 60 -59.78 25.30 -13.15
C GLN A 60 -58.30 25.71 -13.26
N ALA A 61 -57.94 26.91 -12.78
CA ALA A 61 -56.56 27.35 -12.70
C ALA A 61 -55.73 26.48 -11.74
N GLU A 62 -56.27 26.13 -10.57
CA GLU A 62 -55.60 25.26 -9.59
C GLU A 62 -55.41 23.82 -10.12
N LYS A 63 -56.42 23.25 -10.80
CA LYS A 63 -56.26 21.94 -11.46
C LYS A 63 -55.22 21.97 -12.57
N ALA A 64 -55.20 23.02 -13.38
CA ALA A 64 -54.20 23.19 -14.42
C ALA A 64 -52.79 23.42 -13.84
N GLN A 65 -52.66 24.10 -12.71
CA GLN A 65 -51.39 24.23 -11.98
C GLN A 65 -50.94 22.88 -11.42
N ARG A 66 -51.82 22.11 -10.78
CA ARG A 66 -51.50 20.78 -10.25
C ARG A 66 -51.12 19.77 -11.34
N GLU A 67 -51.74 19.82 -12.51
CA GLU A 67 -51.36 18.98 -13.65
C GLU A 67 -50.01 19.39 -14.25
N LYS A 68 -49.70 20.70 -14.26
CA LYS A 68 -48.38 21.20 -14.68
C LYS A 68 -47.29 20.82 -13.69
N GLU A 69 -47.55 20.91 -12.39
CA GLU A 69 -46.62 20.48 -11.34
C GLU A 69 -46.39 18.97 -11.37
N LYS A 70 -47.43 18.16 -11.63
CA LYS A 70 -47.27 16.72 -11.82
C LYS A 70 -46.43 16.38 -13.05
N LYS A 71 -46.66 17.04 -14.18
CA LYS A 71 -45.84 16.87 -15.38
C LYS A 71 -44.40 17.33 -15.16
N ALA A 72 -44.21 18.48 -14.51
CA ALA A 72 -42.87 18.96 -14.14
C ALA A 72 -42.17 17.99 -13.16
N ALA A 73 -42.90 17.36 -12.24
CA ALA A 73 -42.35 16.36 -11.33
C ALA A 73 -42.02 15.03 -12.05
N GLU A 74 -42.82 14.62 -13.04
CA GLU A 74 -42.51 13.44 -13.87
C GLU A 74 -41.35 13.68 -14.83
N ASP A 75 -41.26 14.87 -15.42
CA ASP A 75 -40.15 15.27 -16.29
C ASP A 75 -38.87 15.46 -15.48
N ALA A 76 -38.93 16.06 -14.29
CA ALA A 76 -37.79 16.11 -13.37
C ALA A 76 -37.32 14.71 -12.96
N LYS A 77 -38.24 13.77 -12.68
CA LYS A 77 -37.88 12.37 -12.41
C LYS A 77 -37.20 11.71 -13.62
N ARG A 78 -37.74 11.88 -14.82
CA ARG A 78 -37.15 11.36 -16.05
C ARG A 78 -35.77 11.96 -16.32
N GLU A 79 -35.58 13.24 -16.10
CA GLU A 79 -34.28 13.92 -16.23
C GLU A 79 -33.27 13.40 -15.19
N THR A 80 -33.70 13.19 -13.94
CA THR A 80 -32.83 12.60 -12.91
C THR A 80 -32.44 11.15 -13.23
N GLU A 81 -33.36 10.35 -13.77
CA GLU A 81 -33.09 8.97 -14.20
C GLU A 81 -32.10 8.93 -15.36
N LEU A 82 -32.21 9.85 -16.33
CA LEU A 82 -31.28 9.94 -17.46
C LEU A 82 -29.87 10.39 -17.05
N LEU A 83 -29.76 11.29 -16.07
CA LEU A 83 -28.46 11.71 -15.55
C LEU A 83 -27.77 10.62 -14.73
N LEU A 84 -28.54 9.80 -14.02
CA LEU A 84 -28.03 8.68 -13.22
C LEU A 84 -27.66 7.47 -14.10
N ASN A 85 -28.43 7.22 -15.17
CA ASN A 85 -28.20 6.16 -16.16
C ASN A 85 -27.22 6.55 -17.28
N LYS A 86 -26.43 7.62 -17.11
CA LYS A 86 -25.30 7.89 -18.01
C LYS A 86 -24.44 6.63 -18.14
N PRO A 87 -24.18 6.13 -19.37
CA PRO A 87 -23.51 4.85 -19.57
C PRO A 87 -22.16 4.87 -18.86
N ALA A 88 -22.02 3.96 -17.90
CA ALA A 88 -20.87 3.90 -17.02
C ALA A 88 -19.60 3.62 -17.84
N GLN A 89 -18.60 4.46 -17.60
CA GLN A 89 -17.23 4.33 -18.08
C GLN A 89 -16.75 2.88 -17.94
N ILE A 90 -16.38 2.27 -19.07
CA ILE A 90 -15.88 0.88 -19.13
C ILE A 90 -14.67 0.78 -18.20
N GLN A 91 -14.74 -0.11 -17.19
CA GLN A 91 -13.61 -0.38 -16.30
C GLN A 91 -12.45 -0.98 -17.10
N LYS A 92 -11.40 -0.18 -17.32
CA LYS A 92 -10.15 -0.64 -17.92
C LYS A 92 -9.35 -1.36 -16.85
N ILE A 93 -9.19 -2.67 -17.00
CA ILE A 93 -8.32 -3.47 -16.13
C ILE A 93 -6.93 -3.49 -16.79
N PRO A 94 -5.85 -3.15 -16.06
CA PRO A 94 -4.49 -3.29 -16.57
C PRO A 94 -4.15 -4.76 -16.86
N PHE A 95 -3.27 -4.97 -17.83
CA PHE A 95 -2.90 -6.31 -18.31
C PHE A 95 -2.25 -7.12 -17.17
N GLY A 96 -2.73 -8.34 -16.93
CA GLY A 96 -2.22 -9.24 -15.87
C GLY A 96 -2.99 -9.23 -14.54
N VAL A 97 -4.02 -8.38 -14.37
CA VAL A 97 -4.91 -8.43 -13.19
C VAL A 97 -6.19 -9.17 -13.52
N ASP A 98 -6.52 -10.19 -12.71
CA ASP A 98 -7.74 -10.96 -12.89
C ASP A 98 -8.99 -10.08 -12.70
N PRO A 99 -9.91 -10.03 -13.68
CA PRO A 99 -11.09 -9.16 -13.60
C PRO A 99 -11.99 -9.43 -12.38
N LYS A 100 -11.94 -10.65 -11.83
CA LYS A 100 -12.67 -11.05 -10.62
C LYS A 100 -12.03 -10.54 -9.32
N THR A 101 -10.80 -10.03 -9.33
CA THR A 101 -10.21 -9.38 -8.15
C THR A 101 -10.59 -7.91 -8.07
N VAL A 102 -11.34 -7.39 -9.06
CA VAL A 102 -11.83 -6.01 -9.10
C VAL A 102 -13.34 -6.00 -8.81
N LEU A 103 -13.79 -5.08 -7.95
CA LEU A 103 -15.21 -4.92 -7.63
C LEU A 103 -15.99 -4.41 -8.85
N CYS A 104 -17.15 -5.01 -9.11
CA CYS A 104 -18.01 -4.57 -10.19
C CYS A 104 -18.62 -3.19 -9.88
N ILE A 105 -18.37 -2.17 -10.70
CA ILE A 105 -18.99 -0.84 -10.58
C ILE A 105 -20.52 -0.93 -10.65
N PHE A 106 -21.07 -1.81 -11.49
CA PHE A 106 -22.52 -2.00 -11.59
C PHE A 106 -23.09 -2.64 -10.32
N PHE A 107 -22.34 -3.55 -9.68
CA PHE A 107 -22.76 -4.12 -8.39
C PHE A 107 -22.68 -3.08 -7.28
N LYS A 108 -21.64 -2.25 -7.29
CA LYS A 108 -21.49 -1.11 -6.37
C LYS A 108 -22.62 -0.08 -6.52
N LYS A 109 -23.13 0.12 -7.75
CA LYS A 109 -24.28 0.98 -8.04
C LYS A 109 -25.65 0.32 -7.80
N GLY A 110 -25.69 -1.01 -7.66
CA GLY A 110 -26.93 -1.77 -7.45
C GLY A 110 -27.57 -2.34 -8.73
N ASP A 111 -27.08 -1.97 -9.91
CA ASP A 111 -27.68 -2.30 -11.21
C ASP A 111 -26.91 -3.40 -11.97
N CYS A 112 -26.34 -4.38 -11.28
CA CYS A 112 -25.62 -5.47 -11.96
C CYS A 112 -26.54 -6.61 -12.41
N GLU A 113 -26.94 -6.59 -13.67
CA GLU A 113 -27.75 -7.66 -14.29
C GLU A 113 -27.00 -9.00 -14.41
N LYS A 114 -25.66 -8.97 -14.36
CA LYS A 114 -24.81 -10.16 -14.60
C LYS A 114 -24.70 -11.08 -13.39
N GLY A 115 -25.14 -10.64 -12.20
CA GLY A 115 -25.20 -11.45 -10.98
C GLY A 115 -23.92 -12.28 -10.73
N LYS A 116 -24.07 -13.58 -10.47
CA LYS A 116 -22.95 -14.51 -10.22
C LYS A 116 -22.05 -14.78 -11.45
N LYS A 117 -22.51 -14.45 -12.66
CA LYS A 117 -21.75 -14.61 -13.90
C LYS A 117 -21.00 -13.34 -14.30
N CYS A 118 -21.01 -12.32 -13.45
CA CYS A 118 -20.28 -11.10 -13.71
C CYS A 118 -18.76 -11.38 -13.82
N LYS A 119 -18.12 -10.72 -14.79
CA LYS A 119 -16.65 -10.78 -14.99
C LYS A 119 -15.90 -10.15 -13.81
N PHE A 120 -16.58 -9.26 -13.08
CA PHE A 120 -16.09 -8.54 -11.90
C PHE A 120 -16.70 -9.11 -10.61
N SER A 121 -16.02 -8.96 -9.49
CA SER A 121 -16.51 -9.49 -8.21
C SER A 121 -17.66 -8.67 -7.63
N HIS A 122 -18.55 -9.37 -6.94
CA HIS A 122 -19.67 -8.84 -6.16
C HIS A 122 -19.43 -8.95 -4.65
N ASP A 123 -18.18 -9.09 -4.21
CA ASP A 123 -17.82 -9.09 -2.80
C ASP A 123 -17.35 -7.68 -2.38
N PRO A 124 -18.13 -6.94 -1.57
CA PRO A 124 -17.76 -5.60 -1.07
C PRO A 124 -16.45 -5.59 -0.27
N ASN A 125 -16.01 -6.76 0.21
CA ASN A 125 -14.77 -6.88 0.98
C ASN A 125 -13.51 -6.74 0.12
N ILE A 126 -13.62 -6.85 -1.21
CA ILE A 126 -12.49 -6.71 -2.12
C ILE A 126 -12.03 -5.25 -2.21
N GLU A 127 -12.94 -4.28 -2.15
CA GLU A 127 -12.59 -2.85 -2.16
C GLU A 127 -11.87 -2.42 -0.86
N ARG A 128 -12.10 -3.13 0.24
CA ARG A 128 -11.37 -2.91 1.51
C ARG A 128 -9.95 -3.47 1.51
N LYS A 129 -9.61 -4.33 0.56
CA LYS A 129 -8.23 -4.78 0.32
C LYS A 129 -7.53 -3.72 -0.53
N THR A 130 -7.38 -2.52 0.02
CA THR A 130 -6.58 -1.47 -0.58
C THR A 130 -5.15 -1.95 -0.78
N GLU A 131 -4.51 -1.47 -1.84
CA GLU A 131 -3.16 -1.87 -2.24
C GLU A 131 -2.21 -1.78 -1.03
N LYS A 132 -1.56 -2.89 -0.70
CA LYS A 132 -0.57 -2.94 0.37
C LYS A 132 0.55 -1.97 -0.03
N LYS A 133 0.73 -0.90 0.74
CA LYS A 133 1.83 0.05 0.52
C LYS A 133 3.14 -0.73 0.44
N ASN A 134 3.93 -0.48 -0.61
CA ASN A 134 5.16 -1.23 -0.87
C ASN A 134 6.15 -1.01 0.29
N LEU A 135 6.45 -2.06 1.05
CA LEU A 135 7.30 -2.01 2.25
C LEU A 135 8.77 -1.67 1.95
N TYR A 136 9.19 -1.82 0.70
CA TYR A 136 10.59 -1.66 0.28
C TYR A 136 10.86 -0.32 -0.39
N ALA A 137 9.82 0.48 -0.68
CA ALA A 137 9.95 1.80 -1.30
C ALA A 137 9.48 2.90 -0.34
N ASP A 138 10.37 3.86 -0.03
CA ASP A 138 10.03 5.02 0.78
C ASP A 138 9.34 6.07 -0.10
N THR A 139 8.02 6.19 0.01
CA THR A 139 7.22 7.09 -0.83
C THR A 139 7.42 8.59 -0.51
N ARG A 140 8.21 8.94 0.52
CA ARG A 140 8.39 10.34 0.96
C ARG A 140 9.31 11.17 0.05
N GLY A 141 10.12 10.52 -0.79
CA GLY A 141 11.07 11.18 -1.69
C GLY A 141 10.72 11.11 -3.18
N GLN A 142 9.88 10.15 -3.59
CA GLN A 142 9.60 9.92 -5.01
C GLN A 142 8.81 11.07 -5.65
N GLU A 143 7.82 11.63 -4.95
CA GLU A 143 7.05 12.76 -5.48
C GLU A 143 7.86 14.06 -5.58
N GLU A 144 8.79 14.30 -4.64
CA GLU A 144 9.71 15.45 -4.72
C GLU A 144 10.75 15.26 -5.84
N GLU A 145 11.26 14.04 -6.06
CA GLU A 145 12.18 13.75 -7.17
C GLU A 145 11.49 13.80 -8.54
N GLU A 146 10.28 13.29 -8.68
CA GLU A 146 9.54 13.34 -9.94
C GLU A 146 9.21 14.79 -10.33
N LYS A 147 8.82 15.64 -9.36
CA LYS A 147 8.63 17.07 -9.59
C LYS A 147 9.94 17.77 -9.98
N LYS A 148 11.05 17.47 -9.30
CA LYS A 148 12.38 18.02 -9.64
C LYS A 148 12.90 17.55 -11.01
N LYS A 149 12.55 16.34 -11.46
CA LYS A 149 12.92 15.82 -12.79
C LYS A 149 12.06 16.41 -13.90
N GLN A 150 10.85 16.86 -13.61
CA GLN A 150 9.97 17.54 -14.57
C GLN A 150 10.30 19.04 -14.72
N GLU A 151 10.89 19.67 -13.71
CA GLU A 151 11.38 21.05 -13.79
C GLU A 151 12.74 21.10 -14.50
N THR A 152 12.73 21.21 -15.83
CA THR A 152 13.95 21.46 -16.61
C THR A 152 14.51 22.85 -16.29
N SER A 153 15.84 22.96 -16.11
CA SER A 153 16.55 24.20 -15.70
C SER A 153 16.42 25.39 -16.67
N ALA A 154 15.64 25.26 -17.73
CA ALA A 154 15.43 26.27 -18.77
C ALA A 154 14.34 27.30 -18.42
N GLU A 155 13.47 27.02 -17.43
CA GLU A 155 12.35 27.88 -17.04
C GLU A 155 12.56 28.61 -15.69
N TRP A 156 13.80 28.67 -15.21
CA TRP A 156 14.11 29.23 -13.88
C TRP A 156 14.55 30.70 -13.96
N ASP A 157 13.90 31.57 -13.19
CA ASP A 157 14.26 32.99 -13.06
C ASP A 157 15.52 33.20 -12.19
N GLU A 158 16.19 34.35 -12.34
CA GLU A 158 17.44 34.68 -11.62
C GLU A 158 17.31 34.63 -10.09
N GLU A 159 16.13 34.98 -9.56
CA GLU A 159 15.82 34.85 -8.14
C GLU A 159 15.69 33.39 -7.67
N GLN A 160 15.18 32.49 -8.53
CA GLN A 160 15.12 31.06 -8.25
C GLN A 160 16.52 30.44 -8.27
N LEU A 161 17.38 30.86 -9.22
CA LEU A 161 18.80 30.49 -9.21
C LEU A 161 19.50 30.92 -7.91
N ARG A 162 19.30 32.16 -7.46
CA ARG A 162 19.90 32.65 -6.20
C ARG A 162 19.40 31.87 -4.98
N LYS A 163 18.12 31.49 -4.92
CA LYS A 163 17.56 30.62 -3.85
C LYS A 163 18.14 29.20 -3.88
N VAL A 164 18.40 28.65 -5.06
CA VAL A 164 19.00 27.32 -5.22
C VAL A 164 20.48 27.34 -4.82
N VAL A 165 21.22 28.41 -5.14
CA VAL A 165 22.62 28.57 -4.69
C VAL A 165 22.72 28.75 -3.17
N LEU A 166 21.78 29.50 -2.56
CA LEU A 166 21.70 29.63 -1.10
C LEU A 166 21.29 28.31 -0.43
N SER A 167 20.36 27.56 -1.03
CA SER A 167 19.88 26.29 -0.45
C SER A 167 20.90 25.14 -0.62
N LYS A 168 21.72 25.16 -1.68
CA LYS A 168 22.83 24.21 -1.88
C LYS A 168 23.90 24.29 -0.79
N LYS A 169 24.07 25.45 -0.15
CA LYS A 169 25.13 25.70 0.85
C LYS A 169 24.70 25.53 2.31
N GLY A 170 23.41 25.31 2.62
CA GLY A 170 22.94 25.46 4.01
C GLY A 170 21.90 24.48 4.55
N ASN A 171 21.31 23.57 3.76
CA ASN A 171 20.25 22.70 4.29
C ASN A 171 20.11 21.36 3.54
N GLN A 172 21.20 20.61 3.39
CA GLN A 172 21.06 19.18 3.06
C GLN A 172 20.34 18.50 4.23
N LYS A 173 19.07 18.09 4.01
CA LYS A 173 18.33 17.25 4.96
C LYS A 173 19.23 16.05 5.28
N THR A 174 19.60 15.87 6.54
CA THR A 174 20.40 14.74 7.02
C THR A 174 19.52 13.48 7.09
N THR A 175 19.04 13.03 5.94
CA THR A 175 18.35 11.74 5.84
C THR A 175 19.40 10.65 5.98
N THR A 176 19.33 9.90 7.06
CA THR A 176 20.19 8.75 7.31
C THR A 176 19.63 7.52 6.60
N ASP A 177 20.50 6.66 6.06
CA ASP A 177 20.10 5.38 5.45
C ASP A 177 19.67 4.32 6.47
N LYS A 178 19.81 4.63 7.77
CA LYS A 178 19.34 3.79 8.86
C LYS A 178 17.82 3.74 8.87
N VAL A 179 17.27 2.54 9.00
CA VAL A 179 15.83 2.29 9.08
C VAL A 179 15.27 2.80 10.40
N CYS A 180 14.10 3.43 10.37
CA CYS A 180 13.47 3.93 11.59
C CYS A 180 13.06 2.78 12.52
N LYS A 181 13.45 2.85 13.80
CA LYS A 181 13.05 1.86 14.83
C LYS A 181 11.53 1.73 14.95
N PHE A 182 10.82 2.85 14.90
CA PHE A 182 9.36 2.86 15.00
C PHE A 182 8.67 2.24 13.78
N PHE A 183 9.31 2.35 12.61
CA PHE A 183 8.86 1.69 11.39
C PHE A 183 8.99 0.17 11.50
N ILE A 184 10.13 -0.32 11.99
CA ILE A 184 10.32 -1.76 12.27
C ILE A 184 9.27 -2.26 13.26
N SER A 185 9.05 -1.55 14.38
CA SER A 185 8.03 -1.96 15.35
C SER A 185 6.60 -1.90 14.79
N ALA A 186 6.28 -0.91 13.96
CA ALA A 186 4.95 -0.78 13.36
C ALA A 186 4.67 -1.89 12.34
N ILE A 187 5.71 -2.31 11.62
CA ILE A 187 5.66 -3.44 10.71
C ILE A 187 5.55 -4.75 11.47
N GLU A 188 6.31 -4.92 12.55
CA GLU A 188 6.22 -6.08 13.43
C GLU A 188 4.83 -6.21 14.06
N ASP A 189 4.24 -5.08 14.48
CA ASP A 189 2.88 -5.02 15.02
C ASP A 189 1.78 -5.12 13.94
N GLY A 190 2.13 -5.07 12.65
CA GLY A 190 1.16 -5.00 11.55
C GLY A 190 0.32 -3.72 11.53
N LYS A 191 0.76 -2.68 12.23
CA LYS A 191 0.12 -1.35 12.29
C LYS A 191 0.61 -0.42 11.19
N TYR A 192 1.66 -0.80 10.45
CA TYR A 192 2.13 -0.04 9.30
C TYR A 192 1.11 -0.11 8.15
N GLY A 193 0.55 1.03 7.77
CA GLY A 193 -0.51 1.12 6.78
C GLY A 193 -0.89 2.55 6.45
N TRP A 194 -2.04 2.72 5.80
CA TRP A 194 -2.52 3.99 5.23
C TRP A 194 -2.56 5.16 6.24
N PHE A 195 -2.78 4.90 7.53
CA PHE A 195 -2.88 5.94 8.56
C PHE A 195 -1.70 5.95 9.55
N TRP A 196 -0.62 5.21 9.26
CA TRP A 196 0.52 5.15 10.17
C TRP A 196 1.44 6.35 9.97
N VAL A 197 1.53 7.19 11.01
CA VAL A 197 2.47 8.32 11.08
C VAL A 197 3.59 7.95 12.03
N CYS A 198 4.84 8.10 11.58
CA CYS A 198 6.00 7.84 12.41
C CYS A 198 6.02 8.78 13.63
N PRO A 199 6.12 8.27 14.87
CA PRO A 199 6.22 9.12 16.06
C PRO A 199 7.46 10.02 16.08
N ASN A 200 8.50 9.66 15.34
CA ASN A 200 9.76 10.39 15.23
C ASN A 200 9.74 11.45 14.11
N GLY A 201 8.62 12.15 13.94
CA GLY A 201 8.49 13.28 13.01
C GLY A 201 7.67 13.02 11.75
N GLY A 202 6.85 11.97 11.71
CA GLY A 202 5.97 11.66 10.58
C GLY A 202 6.74 11.55 9.27
N ASP A 203 6.45 12.44 8.34
CA ASP A 203 7.14 12.49 7.05
C ASP A 203 8.56 13.08 7.14
N LYS A 204 8.86 13.87 8.18
CA LYS A 204 10.18 14.48 8.42
C LYS A 204 11.12 13.59 9.26
N CYS A 205 10.80 12.31 9.43
CA CYS A 205 11.70 11.41 10.15
C CYS A 205 13.05 11.31 9.42
N MET A 206 14.14 11.54 10.15
CA MET A 206 15.53 11.47 9.66
C MET A 206 15.96 10.06 9.23
N TYR A 207 15.17 9.05 9.58
CA TYR A 207 15.42 7.64 9.30
C TYR A 207 14.51 7.15 8.16
N ARG A 208 14.96 6.15 7.40
CA ARG A 208 14.20 5.58 6.28
C ARG A 208 12.97 4.80 6.77
N HIS A 209 11.85 4.94 6.06
CA HIS A 209 10.60 4.18 6.28
C HIS A 209 10.43 3.14 5.16
N ALA A 210 11.50 2.42 4.88
CA ALA A 210 11.53 1.29 3.97
C ALA A 210 12.45 0.24 4.57
N LEU A 211 12.12 -1.03 4.37
CA LEU A 211 13.03 -2.10 4.76
C LEU A 211 14.25 -2.11 3.83
N PRO A 212 15.44 -2.46 4.36
CA PRO A 212 16.61 -2.66 3.51
C PRO A 212 16.31 -3.75 2.47
N PRO A 213 16.81 -3.60 1.23
CA PRO A 213 16.65 -4.64 0.21
C PRO A 213 17.22 -5.96 0.73
N GLY A 214 16.41 -7.02 0.70
CA GLY A 214 16.78 -8.36 1.18
C GLY A 214 16.34 -8.71 2.61
N PHE A 215 15.81 -7.76 3.41
CA PHE A 215 15.27 -8.11 4.74
C PHE A 215 13.87 -8.73 4.62
N VAL A 216 13.77 -10.03 4.90
CA VAL A 216 12.50 -10.76 4.98
C VAL A 216 11.96 -10.69 6.41
N LEU A 217 10.75 -10.16 6.57
CA LEU A 217 10.09 -10.12 7.86
C LEU A 217 9.81 -11.55 8.37
N LYS A 218 10.16 -11.83 9.62
CA LYS A 218 9.69 -13.04 10.33
C LYS A 218 8.17 -13.11 10.28
N THR A 219 7.63 -14.29 9.97
CA THR A 219 6.17 -14.48 9.93
C THR A 219 5.57 -14.27 11.33
N LYS A 220 4.28 -13.90 11.39
CA LYS A 220 3.57 -13.70 12.67
C LYS A 220 3.66 -14.94 13.57
N GLU A 221 3.66 -16.12 12.97
CA GLU A 221 3.78 -17.41 13.65
C GLU A 221 5.20 -17.67 14.18
N GLN A 222 6.23 -17.38 13.38
CA GLN A 222 7.63 -17.48 13.83
C GLN A 222 7.92 -16.54 15.00
N ARG A 223 7.36 -15.33 14.97
CA ARG A 223 7.50 -14.37 16.08
C ARG A 223 6.73 -14.79 17.33
N ALA A 224 5.52 -15.33 17.16
CA ALA A 224 4.75 -15.87 18.28
C ALA A 224 5.46 -17.08 18.90
N ALA A 225 6.07 -17.94 18.09
CA ALA A 225 6.86 -19.07 18.54
C ALA A 225 8.13 -18.63 19.29
N GLU A 226 8.87 -17.65 18.77
CA GLU A 226 10.08 -17.10 19.41
C GLU A 226 9.74 -16.38 20.73
N LYS A 227 8.66 -15.59 20.76
CA LYS A 227 8.18 -14.94 21.98
C LYS A 227 7.72 -15.97 23.00
N ALA A 228 6.97 -16.99 22.58
CA ALA A 228 6.57 -18.09 23.46
C ALA A 228 7.78 -18.91 23.94
N LEU A 229 8.84 -19.03 23.15
CA LEU A 229 10.08 -19.69 23.56
C LEU A 229 10.85 -18.84 24.58
N MET A 230 10.92 -17.53 24.38
CA MET A 230 11.48 -16.57 25.34
C MET A 230 10.70 -16.54 26.66
N ASP A 231 9.38 -16.53 26.60
CA ASP A 231 8.51 -16.55 27.79
C ASP A 231 8.50 -17.92 28.49
N LYS A 232 8.91 -19.00 27.80
CA LYS A 232 9.16 -20.32 28.40
C LYS A 232 10.62 -20.54 28.79
N SER A 233 11.51 -19.62 28.43
CA SER A 233 12.92 -19.75 28.78
C SER A 233 13.07 -19.55 30.29
N PRO A 234 13.80 -20.44 30.97
CA PRO A 234 13.92 -20.40 32.43
C PRO A 234 14.55 -19.09 32.94
N LEU A 235 15.23 -18.32 32.09
CA LEU A 235 15.75 -16.99 32.42
C LEU A 235 14.65 -15.94 32.66
N LYS A 236 13.43 -16.15 32.15
CA LYS A 236 12.30 -15.23 32.34
C LYS A 236 11.28 -15.74 33.36
N THR A 237 11.17 -17.06 33.53
CA THR A 237 10.18 -17.68 34.43
C THR A 237 10.75 -18.15 35.76
N LEU A 238 12.02 -18.58 35.80
CA LEU A 238 12.71 -18.95 37.03
C LEU A 238 13.64 -17.80 37.39
N THR A 239 13.17 -16.96 38.30
CA THR A 239 14.07 -16.01 38.94
C THR A 239 15.11 -16.81 39.75
N LEU A 240 16.30 -16.25 39.94
CA LEU A 240 17.40 -16.92 40.65
C LEU A 240 16.94 -17.42 42.03
N GLU A 241 16.01 -16.69 42.64
CA GLU A 241 15.41 -16.93 43.94
C GLU A 241 14.54 -18.19 43.94
N ASP A 242 13.67 -18.39 42.94
CA ASP A 242 12.80 -19.58 42.84
C ASP A 242 13.62 -20.86 42.60
N PHE A 243 14.72 -20.74 41.84
CA PHE A 243 15.68 -21.82 41.67
C PHE A 243 16.39 -22.17 43.00
N LEU A 244 16.92 -21.16 43.70
CA LEU A 244 17.60 -21.31 44.99
C LEU A 244 16.67 -21.88 46.07
N GLU A 245 15.40 -21.48 46.11
CA GLU A 245 14.40 -22.02 47.02
C GLU A 245 14.10 -23.49 46.73
N SER A 246 13.96 -23.85 45.45
CA SER A 246 13.78 -25.25 45.05
C SER A 246 14.98 -26.15 45.41
N GLU A 247 16.22 -25.64 45.28
CA GLU A 247 17.43 -26.40 45.62
C GLU A 247 17.63 -26.51 47.13
N ARG A 248 17.32 -25.44 47.88
CA ARG A 248 17.35 -25.46 49.36
C ARG A 248 16.36 -26.47 49.93
N HIS A 249 15.16 -26.60 49.33
CA HIS A 249 14.19 -27.61 49.73
C HIS A 249 14.58 -29.04 49.33
N LYS A 250 15.39 -29.23 48.29
CA LYS A 250 15.96 -30.54 47.90
C LYS A 250 17.12 -30.96 48.82
N LEU A 251 17.84 -29.99 49.41
CA LEU A 251 18.93 -30.21 50.35
C LEU A 251 18.39 -30.53 51.77
N THR A 252 17.70 -31.66 51.92
CA THR A 252 17.29 -32.19 53.23
C THR A 252 18.22 -33.34 53.64
N GLY A 253 19.15 -33.10 54.57
CA GLY A 253 20.09 -34.11 55.05
C GLY A 253 21.17 -33.55 56.00
N THR A 254 22.08 -34.41 56.48
CA THR A 254 23.26 -34.02 57.27
C THR A 254 24.25 -33.25 56.40
N LEU A 255 24.16 -31.91 56.44
CA LEU A 255 25.04 -31.02 55.68
C LEU A 255 26.44 -30.96 56.29
N THR A 256 27.46 -30.92 55.42
CA THR A 256 28.85 -30.64 55.83
C THR A 256 29.00 -29.16 56.19
N PRO A 257 29.50 -28.81 57.38
CA PRO A 257 29.76 -27.42 57.71
C PRO A 257 30.87 -26.85 56.82
N VAL A 258 30.70 -25.59 56.41
CA VAL A 258 31.67 -24.86 55.61
C VAL A 258 32.78 -24.37 56.54
N THR A 259 33.84 -25.17 56.67
CA THR A 259 35.08 -24.81 57.34
C THR A 259 36.14 -24.49 56.27
N PRO A 260 37.23 -23.77 56.59
CA PRO A 260 38.27 -23.48 55.61
C PRO A 260 38.86 -24.73 54.95
N GLU A 261 38.92 -25.85 55.69
CA GLU A 261 39.42 -27.13 55.18
C GLU A 261 38.45 -27.80 54.20
N THR A 262 37.13 -27.78 54.48
CA THR A 262 36.12 -28.32 53.56
C THR A 262 35.96 -27.46 52.31
N PHE A 263 36.09 -26.13 52.46
CA PHE A 263 36.10 -25.20 51.32
C PHE A 263 37.31 -25.38 50.42
N ALA A 264 38.50 -25.61 50.98
CA ALA A 264 39.71 -25.85 50.21
C ALA A 264 39.61 -27.14 49.37
N LYS A 265 39.03 -28.21 49.93
CA LYS A 265 38.73 -29.45 49.20
C LYS A 265 37.73 -29.20 48.07
N TRP A 266 36.61 -28.55 48.36
CA TRP A 266 35.60 -28.19 47.37
C TRP A 266 36.16 -27.32 46.24
N LYS A 267 37.02 -26.33 46.56
CA LYS A 267 37.62 -25.44 45.57
C LYS A 267 38.54 -26.19 44.61
N LYS A 268 39.34 -27.13 45.12
CA LYS A 268 40.18 -28.01 44.28
C LYS A 268 39.31 -28.86 43.36
N GLU A 269 38.32 -29.55 43.90
CA GLU A 269 37.39 -30.37 43.11
C GLU A 269 36.64 -29.57 42.04
N ARG A 270 36.23 -28.32 42.34
CA ARG A 270 35.59 -27.42 41.38
C ARG A 270 36.54 -26.97 40.26
N LEU A 271 37.79 -26.67 40.59
CA LEU A 271 38.79 -26.28 39.60
C LEU A 271 39.17 -27.46 38.71
N ASP A 272 39.34 -28.65 39.28
CA ASP A 272 39.64 -29.87 38.54
C ASP A 272 38.48 -30.26 37.62
N LYS A 273 37.23 -30.16 38.11
CA LYS A 273 36.04 -30.38 37.28
C LYS A 273 35.94 -29.38 36.13
N LYS A 274 36.20 -28.10 36.39
CA LYS A 274 36.19 -27.06 35.35
C LYS A 274 37.29 -27.29 34.31
N ALA A 275 38.49 -27.67 34.74
CA ALA A 275 39.59 -27.98 33.85
C ALA A 275 39.28 -29.21 32.99
N ALA A 276 38.68 -30.27 33.56
CA ALA A 276 38.25 -31.45 32.82
C ALA A 276 37.14 -31.14 31.80
N GLU A 277 36.15 -30.33 32.16
CA GLU A 277 35.09 -29.88 31.24
C GLU A 277 35.66 -29.01 30.11
N GLU A 278 36.61 -28.14 30.39
CA GLU A 278 37.28 -27.30 29.39
C GLU A 278 38.17 -28.14 28.45
N GLN A 279 38.87 -29.14 28.97
CA GLN A 279 39.63 -30.09 28.16
C GLN A 279 38.72 -30.94 27.28
N LEU A 280 37.58 -31.42 27.80
CA LEU A 280 36.56 -32.12 27.02
C LEU A 280 35.92 -31.21 25.96
N ARG A 281 35.69 -29.93 26.28
CA ARG A 281 35.16 -28.97 25.33
C ARG A 281 36.18 -28.69 24.23
N LYS A 282 37.46 -28.47 24.57
CA LYS A 282 38.55 -28.31 23.60
C LYS A 282 38.75 -29.55 22.72
N ALA A 283 38.58 -30.75 23.28
CA ALA A 283 38.63 -32.00 22.51
C ALA A 283 37.40 -32.23 21.61
N LYS A 284 36.23 -31.67 21.96
CA LYS A 284 35.00 -31.70 21.12
C LYS A 284 34.97 -30.56 20.11
N GLU A 285 35.56 -29.43 20.45
CA GLU A 285 35.80 -28.27 19.59
C GLU A 285 36.98 -28.57 18.66
N ASN A 286 36.84 -29.59 17.81
CA ASN A 286 37.62 -29.77 16.57
C ASN A 286 37.26 -28.66 15.57
N THR A 287 37.37 -27.41 16.03
CA THR A 287 37.28 -26.21 15.21
C THR A 287 38.47 -26.22 14.27
N GLY A 288 38.28 -25.82 13.01
CA GLY A 288 39.34 -25.90 11.99
C GLY A 288 40.67 -25.26 12.42
N ARG A 289 40.61 -24.23 13.28
CA ARG A 289 41.79 -23.59 13.89
C ARG A 289 42.54 -24.50 14.87
N ALA A 290 41.84 -25.22 15.75
CA ALA A 290 42.46 -26.16 16.68
C ALA A 290 43.03 -27.40 15.95
N LEU A 291 42.39 -27.83 14.86
CA LEU A 291 42.91 -28.88 13.98
C LEU A 291 44.19 -28.43 13.25
N PHE A 292 44.23 -27.18 12.78
CA PHE A 292 45.36 -26.59 12.08
C PHE A 292 46.56 -26.33 13.01
N GLU A 293 46.32 -25.78 14.21
CA GLU A 293 47.38 -25.54 15.21
C GLU A 293 47.92 -26.82 15.85
N SER A 294 47.12 -27.91 15.91
CA SER A 294 47.56 -29.19 16.48
C SER A 294 48.32 -30.09 15.49
N GLY A 295 48.47 -29.69 14.22
CA GLY A 295 49.22 -30.43 13.19
C GLY A 295 48.59 -31.77 12.79
N LYS A 296 47.43 -32.12 13.35
CA LYS A 296 46.71 -33.38 13.11
C LYS A 296 46.14 -33.52 11.69
N TRP A 297 46.16 -32.43 10.92
CA TRP A 297 45.72 -32.38 9.52
C TRP A 297 46.77 -32.92 8.54
N ARG A 298 47.99 -33.23 9.01
CA ARG A 298 49.13 -33.67 8.17
C ARG A 298 49.33 -35.19 8.13
N ASP A 299 48.57 -35.96 8.89
CA ASP A 299 48.86 -37.39 9.17
C ASP A 299 47.98 -38.37 8.38
N GLU A 300 47.16 -37.92 7.42
CA GLU A 300 46.34 -38.82 6.60
C GLU A 300 46.34 -38.33 5.14
N ASP A 301 47.05 -39.10 4.31
CA ASP A 301 47.18 -39.00 2.84
C ASP A 301 48.28 -38.05 2.30
N ASP A 302 49.52 -38.50 2.44
CA ASP A 302 50.64 -38.10 1.57
C ASP A 302 50.49 -38.84 0.23
N SER A 303 49.47 -38.48 -0.54
CA SER A 303 49.33 -38.91 -1.94
C SER A 303 50.17 -38.00 -2.83
N GLU A 304 51.28 -38.57 -3.28
CA GLU A 304 52.15 -38.09 -4.36
C GLU A 304 51.34 -37.82 -5.64
N ASP A 305 51.27 -36.55 -6.06
CA ASP A 305 51.01 -36.00 -7.42
C ASP A 305 50.65 -34.51 -7.20
N ASP A 306 51.08 -33.51 -7.94
CA ASP A 306 51.63 -33.39 -9.28
C ASP A 306 52.34 -32.01 -9.33
N ASP A 307 53.30 -31.85 -10.23
CA ASP A 307 53.96 -30.58 -10.55
C ASP A 307 52.94 -29.57 -11.14
N ASP A 308 52.28 -28.77 -10.30
CA ASP A 308 51.45 -27.63 -10.72
C ASP A 308 52.05 -26.30 -10.26
N ASP A 309 52.83 -25.68 -11.15
CA ASP A 309 53.46 -24.35 -11.01
C ASP A 309 52.44 -23.17 -10.97
N ASP A 310 51.14 -23.45 -10.78
CA ASP A 310 50.03 -22.47 -10.75
C ASP A 310 49.25 -22.45 -9.41
N ALA A 311 49.90 -22.86 -8.32
CA ALA A 311 49.33 -22.69 -6.98
C ALA A 311 49.20 -21.20 -6.62
N TRP A 312 47.97 -20.68 -6.59
CA TRP A 312 47.61 -19.33 -6.12
C TRP A 312 48.41 -18.96 -4.87
N ASN A 313 49.45 -18.13 -5.02
CA ASN A 313 50.33 -17.77 -3.92
C ASN A 313 49.60 -16.79 -2.97
N ILE A 314 48.85 -17.37 -2.03
CA ILE A 314 48.00 -16.67 -1.04
C ILE A 314 48.79 -15.60 -0.28
N GLU A 315 50.09 -15.82 -0.03
CA GLU A 315 50.94 -14.85 0.65
C GLU A 315 51.16 -13.60 -0.21
N ASN A 316 51.40 -13.78 -1.51
CA ASN A 316 51.54 -12.67 -2.44
C ASN A 316 50.22 -11.89 -2.58
N LEU A 317 49.08 -12.60 -2.65
CA LEU A 317 47.76 -11.99 -2.66
C LEU A 317 47.48 -11.19 -1.36
N ARG A 318 47.90 -11.72 -0.22
CA ARG A 318 47.73 -11.05 1.08
C ARG A 318 48.54 -9.75 1.12
N GLN A 319 49.79 -9.79 0.66
CA GLN A 319 50.66 -8.61 0.55
C GLN A 319 50.09 -7.57 -0.41
N GLU A 320 49.58 -7.99 -1.58
CA GLU A 320 48.91 -7.08 -2.53
C GLU A 320 47.65 -6.44 -1.92
N THR A 321 46.84 -7.19 -1.18
CA THR A 321 45.64 -6.65 -0.54
C THR A 321 45.95 -5.69 0.62
N GLU A 322 47.05 -5.91 1.34
CA GLU A 322 47.51 -5.03 2.41
C GLU A 322 48.10 -3.75 1.83
N ALA A 323 48.94 -3.84 0.79
CA ALA A 323 49.46 -2.69 0.05
C ALA A 323 48.34 -1.84 -0.59
N LEU A 324 47.29 -2.46 -1.14
CA LEU A 324 46.11 -1.74 -1.66
C LEU A 324 45.32 -1.02 -0.56
N ARG A 325 45.32 -1.54 0.67
CA ARG A 325 44.68 -0.87 1.82
C ARG A 325 45.53 0.30 2.32
N GLU A 326 46.84 0.11 2.41
CA GLU A 326 47.79 1.15 2.83
C GLU A 326 47.79 2.32 1.84
N THR A 327 47.92 2.05 0.53
CA THR A 327 47.86 3.09 -0.50
C THR A 327 46.54 3.86 -0.48
N ARG A 328 45.40 3.19 -0.23
CA ARG A 328 44.10 3.86 -0.06
C ARG A 328 44.06 4.73 1.20
N GLU A 329 44.67 4.29 2.29
CA GLU A 329 44.77 5.06 3.53
C GLU A 329 45.70 6.27 3.37
N GLU A 330 46.83 6.10 2.69
CA GLU A 330 47.77 7.16 2.32
C GLU A 330 47.12 8.22 1.42
N GLN A 331 46.35 7.79 0.41
CA GLN A 331 45.56 8.70 -0.43
C GLN A 331 44.53 9.48 0.41
N ARG A 332 43.87 8.80 1.36
CA ARG A 332 42.91 9.44 2.28
C ARG A 332 43.62 10.47 3.16
N LEU A 333 44.80 10.14 3.69
CA LEU A 333 45.61 11.01 4.54
C LEU A 333 46.15 12.21 3.75
N ALA A 334 46.64 12.01 2.52
CA ALA A 334 47.10 13.07 1.62
C ALA A 334 45.98 14.07 1.29
N THR A 335 44.77 13.55 1.02
CA THR A 335 43.57 14.36 0.77
C THR A 335 43.17 15.19 2.01
N ILE A 336 43.35 14.63 3.21
CA ILE A 336 43.06 15.33 4.48
C ILE A 336 44.13 16.38 4.79
N HIS A 337 45.40 16.12 4.45
CA HIS A 337 46.53 16.99 4.76
C HIS A 337 46.83 18.07 3.69
N GLY A 338 46.01 18.17 2.64
CA GLY A 338 46.09 19.24 1.63
C GLY A 338 47.19 19.07 0.58
N GLY A 339 47.70 17.84 0.40
CA GLY A 339 48.60 17.49 -0.70
C GLY A 339 47.82 17.04 -1.94
N GLU A 340 48.21 17.53 -3.11
CA GLU A 340 47.61 17.17 -4.41
C GLU A 340 47.82 15.67 -4.67
N ALA A 341 46.72 14.90 -4.74
CA ALA A 341 46.79 13.48 -5.03
C ALA A 341 47.27 13.27 -6.48
N PRO A 342 48.24 12.36 -6.76
CA PRO A 342 48.64 12.06 -8.13
C PRO A 342 47.45 11.42 -8.85
N LEU A 343 47.05 11.99 -9.97
CA LEU A 343 46.11 11.39 -10.91
C LEU A 343 46.77 10.15 -11.54
N THR A 344 46.51 8.96 -11.00
CA THR A 344 46.75 7.73 -11.74
C THR A 344 45.54 7.50 -12.64
N GLU A 345 45.74 7.73 -13.94
CA GLU A 345 44.77 7.45 -15.00
C GLU A 345 44.35 5.97 -14.97
N PRO A 346 43.08 5.63 -15.23
CA PRO A 346 42.67 4.26 -15.42
C PRO A 346 43.28 3.77 -16.73
N ALA A 347 44.08 2.70 -16.69
CA ALA A 347 44.49 1.99 -17.88
C ALA A 347 43.23 1.48 -18.60
N GLU A 348 42.87 2.15 -19.69
CA GLU A 348 41.87 1.71 -20.66
C GLU A 348 42.35 0.39 -21.27
N SER A 349 41.63 -0.69 -20.94
CA SER A 349 41.76 -1.98 -21.59
C SER A 349 40.84 -2.01 -22.82
N ASP A 350 41.23 -1.30 -23.88
CA ASP A 350 40.69 -1.47 -25.22
C ASP A 350 41.63 -2.41 -26.00
N ASP A 351 41.50 -3.74 -25.81
CA ASP A 351 42.13 -4.74 -26.70
C ASP A 351 41.65 -6.20 -26.40
N ILE A 352 40.33 -6.43 -26.28
CA ILE A 352 39.78 -7.81 -26.16
C ILE A 352 38.67 -8.11 -27.19
N GLU A 353 38.24 -7.17 -28.02
CA GLU A 353 37.13 -7.40 -28.98
C GLU A 353 37.56 -7.55 -30.46
N GLU A 354 38.80 -7.96 -30.74
CA GLU A 354 39.26 -8.26 -32.12
C GLU A 354 40.06 -9.58 -32.26
N GLN A 355 39.84 -10.56 -31.37
CA GLN A 355 40.31 -11.95 -31.58
C GLN A 355 39.25 -13.03 -31.35
N ALA A 356 37.97 -12.67 -31.21
CA ALA A 356 36.85 -13.61 -31.19
C ALA A 356 36.13 -13.76 -32.54
N GLY A 357 36.59 -13.08 -33.59
CA GLY A 357 35.95 -13.04 -34.92
C GLY A 357 36.59 -13.89 -36.02
N GLN A 358 37.73 -14.55 -35.79
CA GLN A 358 38.47 -15.29 -36.84
C GLN A 358 38.54 -16.81 -36.62
N VAL A 359 37.73 -17.39 -35.73
CA VAL A 359 37.63 -18.87 -35.56
C VAL A 359 36.24 -19.41 -35.94
N ALA A 360 35.39 -18.60 -36.58
CA ALA A 360 34.06 -19.03 -37.05
C ALA A 360 33.95 -19.19 -38.57
N GLU A 361 35.06 -19.19 -39.31
CA GLU A 361 35.05 -19.45 -40.76
C GLU A 361 36.32 -20.20 -41.24
N ALA A 362 36.75 -21.23 -40.49
CA ALA A 362 37.60 -22.33 -40.99
C ALA A 362 37.70 -23.42 -39.91
N GLY A 363 36.84 -24.44 -40.00
CA GLY A 363 36.85 -25.60 -39.10
C GLY A 363 35.54 -26.36 -39.12
#